data_AF-A0A3A0BU40-F1
#
_entry.id   AF-A0A3A0BU40-F1
#
_cell.length_a   1.000
_cell.length_b   1.000
_cell.length_c   1.000
_cell.angle_alpha   90.00
_cell.angle_beta   90.00
_cell.angle_gamma   90.00
#
_symmetry.space_group_name_H-M   'P 1'
#
loop_
_entity.id
_entity.type
_entity.pdbx_description
1 polymer ?
#
loop_
_entity_poly.entity_id
_entity_poly.type
_entity_poly.pdbx_seq_one_letter_code
_entity_poly.pdbx_strand_id
1 'polypeptide(L)'
;MTLLTATHLEHLMAEFGRSMRRLLRALCRDLERNYAEPVEQLALPIDWFRLIERELEPAAYHHWRVVGWIEALNDLLYFVDLSVQVRKERQRGDLARQLLAEFKEVFYEHGYADEVFPTGQPEPQRLLSRIEALCRRLAREVTQESLGFAPRKACAWVAKQRTGVWLIPCDLSADFERVQEAGSFAVGLTGEWYEAPGSVRAALARAGRQGSYRVTGDGIDLVLDETRVPLVEYKPAERWHWQRQEPVILRETASGPLLLGSTLLYGKDKTPIAVRPTAPDVAIRMKRALSVIAAAWPEGDRLLALFTSRISPLKAKGVVSFSYRHRPGLSVINCFDRDQLDLIDDLIHENSHHHLNLLLRKELLYRHDRNQEVFYSPWRRSLRPVRGILHATFTFTMGALLFERLVRWGSGRAGAGRWRKAGLTARDLQRARYRCLEEIDSVQYSLQDLDLAGSRLKWLTRAGQRLVKQLADALAGIEGPMTAQEPLVSR
;
A
#
# COMPACT_ATOMS: atom_id res chain seq x y z
N MET A 1 -19.15 -17.43 11.95
CA MET A 1 -18.12 -17.20 10.92
C MET A 1 -16.88 -16.61 11.58
N THR A 2 -15.69 -17.06 11.17
CA THR A 2 -14.39 -16.62 11.70
C THR A 2 -13.80 -15.54 10.80
N LEU A 3 -13.24 -14.48 11.39
CA LEU A 3 -12.64 -13.33 10.71
C LEU A 3 -11.20 -13.62 10.25
N LEU A 4 -10.71 -14.84 10.50
CA LEU A 4 -9.35 -15.29 10.18
C LEU A 4 -9.32 -16.37 9.09
N THR A 5 -10.46 -16.84 8.56
CA THR A 5 -10.46 -17.87 7.51
C THR A 5 -10.36 -17.30 6.11
N ALA A 6 -9.54 -17.93 5.28
CA ALA A 6 -9.32 -17.54 3.89
C ALA A 6 -10.62 -17.38 3.09
N THR A 7 -11.58 -18.31 3.20
CA THR A 7 -12.86 -18.24 2.46
C THR A 7 -13.69 -17.01 2.82
N HIS A 8 -13.73 -16.63 4.11
CA HIS A 8 -14.45 -15.43 4.52
C HIS A 8 -13.73 -14.16 4.02
N LEU A 9 -12.39 -14.16 4.07
CA LEU A 9 -11.57 -13.04 3.62
C LEU A 9 -11.62 -12.86 2.09
N GLU A 10 -11.66 -13.94 1.32
CA GLU A 10 -11.90 -13.93 -0.13
C GLU A 10 -13.25 -13.24 -0.45
N HIS A 11 -14.29 -13.56 0.32
CA HIS A 11 -15.60 -12.90 0.19
C HIS A 11 -15.54 -11.41 0.52
N LEU A 12 -14.89 -11.05 1.64
CA LEU A 12 -14.70 -9.65 2.04
C LEU A 12 -13.86 -8.87 1.02
N MET A 13 -12.86 -9.49 0.39
CA MET A 13 -12.06 -8.87 -0.66
C MET A 13 -12.92 -8.56 -1.90
N ALA A 14 -13.79 -9.49 -2.30
CA ALA A 14 -14.74 -9.26 -3.39
C ALA A 14 -15.75 -8.15 -3.05
N GLU A 15 -16.23 -8.08 -1.81
CA GLU A 15 -17.07 -6.97 -1.33
C GLU A 15 -16.34 -5.63 -1.32
N PHE A 16 -15.06 -5.63 -0.95
CA PHE A 16 -14.21 -4.45 -0.97
C PHE A 16 -14.07 -3.95 -2.41
N GLY A 17 -13.75 -4.83 -3.38
CA GLY A 17 -13.72 -4.46 -4.80
C GLY A 17 -15.05 -3.87 -5.30
N ARG A 18 -16.19 -4.47 -4.94
CA ARG A 18 -17.51 -3.88 -5.26
C ARG A 18 -17.71 -2.50 -4.66
N SER A 19 -17.20 -2.28 -3.44
CA SER A 19 -17.30 -0.99 -2.74
C SER A 19 -16.43 0.07 -3.42
N MET A 20 -15.20 -0.26 -3.80
CA MET A 20 -14.29 0.62 -4.53
C MET A 20 -14.85 1.01 -5.90
N ARG A 21 -15.43 0.07 -6.64
CA ARG A 21 -16.10 0.37 -7.92
C ARG A 21 -17.28 1.33 -7.74
N ARG A 22 -18.11 1.13 -6.71
CA ARG A 22 -19.22 2.05 -6.40
C ARG A 22 -18.70 3.44 -5.99
N LEU A 23 -17.61 3.50 -5.22
CA LEU A 23 -16.97 4.75 -4.82
C LEU A 23 -16.52 5.52 -6.06
N LEU A 24 -15.76 4.91 -6.98
CA LEU A 24 -15.35 5.55 -8.24
C LEU A 24 -16.55 6.15 -9.00
N ARG A 25 -17.65 5.39 -9.11
CA ARG A 25 -18.87 5.86 -9.75
C ARG A 25 -19.54 7.02 -9.01
N ALA A 26 -19.47 7.05 -7.69
CA ALA A 26 -19.98 8.17 -6.89
C ALA A 26 -19.10 9.42 -7.10
N LEU A 27 -17.77 9.28 -6.96
CA LEU A 27 -16.81 10.37 -7.18
C LEU A 27 -16.98 11.02 -8.56
N CYS A 28 -17.06 10.22 -9.62
CA CYS A 28 -17.28 10.74 -10.98
C CYS A 28 -18.63 11.44 -11.15
N ARG A 29 -19.66 11.11 -10.36
CA ARG A 29 -20.95 11.80 -10.41
C ARG A 29 -20.92 13.10 -9.63
N ASP A 30 -20.28 13.10 -8.46
CA ASP A 30 -20.21 14.28 -7.59
C ASP A 30 -19.34 15.38 -8.21
N LEU A 31 -18.19 15.01 -8.79
CA LEU A 31 -17.32 15.93 -9.53
C LEU A 31 -18.09 16.68 -10.64
N GLU A 32 -18.87 15.97 -11.45
CA GLU A 32 -19.62 16.61 -12.53
C GLU A 32 -20.82 17.42 -12.07
N ARG A 33 -21.57 16.91 -11.09
CA ARG A 33 -22.83 17.55 -10.68
C ARG A 33 -22.60 18.76 -9.78
N ASN A 34 -21.63 18.66 -8.88
CA ASN A 34 -21.44 19.65 -7.82
C ASN A 34 -20.21 20.53 -8.05
N TYR A 35 -19.26 20.09 -8.89
CA TYR A 35 -17.95 20.75 -9.08
C TYR A 35 -17.57 20.90 -10.56
N ALA A 36 -18.54 21.15 -11.44
CA ALA A 36 -18.31 21.28 -12.89
C ALA A 36 -17.22 22.31 -13.26
N GLU A 37 -17.25 23.49 -12.63
CA GLU A 37 -16.23 24.53 -12.88
C GLU A 37 -14.82 24.07 -12.42
N PRO A 38 -14.60 23.59 -11.18
CA PRO A 38 -13.32 22.99 -10.80
C PRO A 38 -12.85 21.84 -11.71
N VAL A 39 -13.77 20.98 -12.16
CA VAL A 39 -13.47 19.88 -13.09
C VAL A 39 -12.91 20.40 -14.41
N GLU A 40 -13.50 21.46 -14.96
CA GLU A 40 -13.02 22.12 -16.17
C GLU A 40 -11.66 22.78 -15.94
N GLN A 41 -11.49 23.52 -14.83
CA GLN A 41 -10.23 24.18 -14.48
C GLN A 41 -9.06 23.20 -14.27
N LEU A 42 -9.36 22.01 -13.74
CA LEU A 42 -8.38 20.94 -13.52
C LEU A 42 -8.22 20.01 -14.74
N ALA A 43 -8.99 20.24 -15.80
CA ALA A 43 -9.02 19.41 -17.01
C ALA A 43 -9.23 17.91 -16.71
N LEU A 44 -10.10 17.57 -15.74
CA LEU A 44 -10.33 16.19 -15.35
C LEU A 44 -11.17 15.46 -16.41
N PRO A 45 -10.69 14.32 -16.96
CA PRO A 45 -11.37 13.61 -18.03
C PRO A 45 -12.41 12.63 -17.44
N ILE A 46 -13.49 13.14 -16.83
CA ILE A 46 -14.44 12.28 -16.09
C ILE A 46 -15.07 11.19 -16.96
N ASP A 47 -15.34 11.48 -18.23
CA ASP A 47 -15.85 10.47 -19.18
C ASP A 47 -14.87 9.33 -19.45
N TRP A 48 -13.56 9.62 -19.44
CA TRP A 48 -12.51 8.60 -19.50
C TRP A 48 -12.47 7.76 -18.23
N PHE A 49 -12.57 8.39 -17.04
CA PHE A 49 -12.62 7.66 -15.77
C PHE A 49 -13.81 6.69 -15.69
N ARG A 50 -14.97 7.08 -16.24
CA ARG A 50 -16.14 6.19 -16.37
C ARG A 50 -15.95 5.07 -17.37
N LEU A 51 -15.20 5.32 -18.45
CA LEU A 51 -14.85 4.27 -19.37
C LEU A 51 -13.96 3.24 -18.67
N ILE A 52 -12.91 3.68 -17.96
CA ILE A 52 -12.10 2.80 -17.11
C ILE A 52 -12.96 2.04 -16.09
N GLU A 53 -13.93 2.70 -15.45
CA GLU A 53 -14.85 2.04 -14.50
C GLU A 53 -15.60 0.84 -15.10
N ARG A 54 -16.01 0.95 -16.37
CA ARG A 54 -16.74 -0.12 -17.06
C ARG A 54 -15.83 -1.21 -17.61
N GLU A 55 -14.60 -0.85 -17.95
CA GLU A 55 -13.67 -1.69 -18.71
C GLU A 55 -12.71 -2.50 -17.82
N LEU A 56 -12.51 -2.09 -16.57
CA LEU A 56 -11.69 -2.86 -15.63
C LEU A 56 -12.44 -4.09 -15.13
N GLU A 57 -11.74 -5.22 -15.11
CA GLU A 57 -12.23 -6.47 -14.54
C GLU A 57 -12.56 -6.32 -13.05
N PRO A 58 -13.54 -7.07 -12.50
CA PRO A 58 -13.91 -6.96 -11.08
C PRO A 58 -12.73 -7.11 -10.10
N ALA A 59 -11.77 -7.98 -10.41
CA ALA A 59 -10.58 -8.20 -9.58
C ALA A 59 -9.62 -6.99 -9.52
N ALA A 60 -9.68 -6.09 -10.49
CA ALA A 60 -8.87 -4.88 -10.50
C ALA A 60 -9.18 -3.96 -9.32
N TYR A 61 -10.43 -3.97 -8.82
CA TYR A 61 -10.91 -3.04 -7.80
C TYR A 61 -10.45 -3.32 -6.37
N HIS A 62 -9.67 -4.39 -6.17
CA HIS A 62 -8.95 -4.63 -4.93
C HIS A 62 -7.43 -4.71 -5.13
N HIS A 63 -6.95 -4.29 -6.31
CA HIS A 63 -5.52 -4.19 -6.61
C HIS A 63 -4.96 -2.84 -6.14
N TRP A 64 -3.79 -2.84 -5.50
CA TRP A 64 -3.17 -1.65 -4.89
C TRP A 64 -3.12 -0.42 -5.79
N ARG A 65 -2.89 -0.61 -7.10
CA ARG A 65 -2.79 0.47 -8.09
C ARG A 65 -4.15 1.15 -8.35
N VAL A 66 -5.21 0.36 -8.51
CA VAL A 66 -6.56 0.88 -8.76
C VAL A 66 -7.16 1.45 -7.49
N VAL A 67 -6.97 0.78 -6.35
CA VAL A 67 -7.42 1.30 -5.06
C VAL A 67 -6.75 2.63 -4.76
N GLY A 68 -5.41 2.71 -4.87
CA GLY A 68 -4.68 3.96 -4.65
C GLY A 68 -5.10 5.08 -5.58
N TRP A 69 -5.40 4.78 -6.85
CA TRP A 69 -5.95 5.75 -7.79
C TRP A 69 -7.34 6.27 -7.38
N ILE A 70 -8.25 5.40 -6.94
CA ILE A 70 -9.58 5.80 -6.49
C ILE A 70 -9.51 6.61 -5.19
N GLU A 71 -8.65 6.23 -4.25
CA GLU A 71 -8.42 6.98 -3.00
C GLU A 71 -7.84 8.37 -3.32
N ALA A 72 -6.84 8.48 -4.21
CA ALA A 72 -6.32 9.78 -4.64
C ALA A 72 -7.38 10.66 -5.34
N LEU A 73 -8.32 10.06 -6.07
CA LEU A 73 -9.47 10.78 -6.64
C LEU A 73 -10.46 11.22 -5.56
N ASN A 74 -10.65 10.41 -4.52
CA ASN A 74 -11.47 10.77 -3.35
C ASN A 74 -10.87 11.95 -2.59
N ASP A 75 -9.55 11.91 -2.36
CA ASP A 75 -8.81 13.01 -1.72
C ASP A 75 -8.88 14.28 -2.56
N LEU A 76 -8.74 14.17 -3.89
CA LEU A 76 -8.93 15.29 -4.80
C LEU A 76 -10.32 15.90 -4.68
N LEU A 77 -11.39 15.10 -4.63
CA LEU A 77 -12.74 15.62 -4.46
C LEU A 77 -12.89 16.38 -3.13
N TYR A 78 -12.33 15.84 -2.04
CA TYR A 78 -12.30 16.51 -0.74
C TYR A 78 -11.57 17.87 -0.84
N PHE A 79 -10.39 17.92 -1.47
CA PHE A 79 -9.65 19.18 -1.61
C PHE A 79 -10.30 20.17 -2.57
N VAL A 80 -11.02 19.69 -3.59
CA VAL A 80 -11.84 20.54 -4.47
C VAL A 80 -12.95 21.19 -3.67
N ASP A 81 -13.72 20.43 -2.89
CA ASP A 81 -14.75 20.98 -2.00
C ASP A 81 -14.15 21.98 -1.02
N LEU A 82 -13.05 21.61 -0.36
CA LEU A 82 -12.34 22.47 0.57
C LEU A 82 -11.88 23.78 -0.09
N SER A 83 -11.38 23.73 -1.33
CA SER A 83 -10.97 24.94 -2.06
C SER A 83 -12.15 25.89 -2.29
N VAL A 84 -13.33 25.35 -2.62
CA VAL A 84 -14.56 26.11 -2.82
C VAL A 84 -15.02 26.75 -1.49
N GLN A 85 -14.90 26.02 -0.38
CA GLN A 85 -15.22 26.53 0.96
C GLN A 85 -14.26 27.65 1.38
N VAL A 86 -12.94 27.44 1.25
CA VAL A 86 -11.91 28.43 1.60
C VAL A 86 -12.04 29.71 0.77
N ARG A 87 -12.46 29.61 -0.50
CA ARG A 87 -12.75 30.79 -1.34
C ARG A 87 -13.87 31.66 -0.75
N LYS A 88 -14.89 31.03 -0.17
CA LYS A 88 -16.06 31.70 0.42
C LYS A 88 -15.83 32.18 1.86
N GLU A 89 -14.87 31.59 2.56
CA GLU A 89 -14.59 31.90 3.97
C GLU A 89 -13.91 33.27 4.14
N ARG A 90 -14.49 34.10 5.02
CA ARG A 90 -13.97 35.42 5.39
C ARG A 90 -12.96 35.31 6.55
N GLN A 91 -13.13 34.34 7.45
CA GLN A 91 -12.28 34.11 8.63
C GLN A 91 -11.31 32.94 8.42
N ARG A 92 -10.34 33.12 7.54
CA ARG A 92 -9.40 32.04 7.15
C ARG A 92 -8.45 31.59 8.27
N GLY A 93 -8.29 32.38 9.34
CA GLY A 93 -7.38 32.06 10.45
C GLY A 93 -7.80 30.83 11.25
N ASP A 94 -9.09 30.72 11.60
CA ASP A 94 -9.62 29.60 12.36
C ASP A 94 -9.68 28.34 11.51
N LEU A 95 -10.12 28.49 10.26
CA LEU A 95 -10.13 27.41 9.28
C LEU A 95 -8.72 26.82 9.07
N ALA A 96 -7.68 27.66 8.93
CA ALA A 96 -6.31 27.17 8.78
C ALA A 96 -5.81 26.37 10.00
N ARG A 97 -6.22 26.75 11.22
CA ARG A 97 -5.88 26.01 12.45
C ARG A 97 -6.57 24.67 12.50
N GLN A 98 -7.87 24.64 12.19
CA GLN A 98 -8.65 23.41 12.15
C GLN A 98 -8.10 22.44 11.10
N LEU A 99 -7.83 22.92 9.89
CA LEU A 99 -7.29 22.10 8.81
C LEU A 99 -5.89 21.57 9.13
N LEU A 100 -5.02 22.36 9.76
CA LEU A 100 -3.72 21.86 10.19
C LEU A 100 -3.84 20.69 11.18
N ALA A 101 -4.81 20.75 12.10
CA ALA A 101 -5.09 19.64 13.01
C ALA A 101 -5.65 18.42 12.25
N GLU A 102 -6.63 18.63 11.36
CA GLU A 102 -7.24 17.58 10.55
C GLU A 102 -6.21 16.87 9.66
N PHE A 103 -5.32 17.61 9.00
CA PHE A 103 -4.26 17.03 8.16
C PHE A 103 -3.32 16.13 8.96
N LYS A 104 -3.00 16.50 10.20
CA LYS A 104 -2.15 15.69 11.09
C LYS A 104 -2.84 14.43 11.59
N GLU A 105 -4.17 14.42 11.66
CA GLU A 105 -4.93 13.27 12.18
C GLU A 105 -5.45 12.34 11.08
N VAL A 106 -5.96 12.90 9.98
CA VAL A 106 -6.66 12.17 8.92
C VAL A 106 -5.70 11.77 7.80
N PHE A 107 -4.82 12.69 7.39
CA PHE A 107 -3.93 12.53 6.24
C PHE A 107 -2.48 12.22 6.63
N TYR A 108 -2.24 11.68 7.82
CA TYR A 108 -0.88 11.44 8.35
C TYR A 108 -0.03 10.47 7.51
N GLU A 109 -0.66 9.59 6.72
CA GLU A 109 0.05 8.68 5.81
C GLU A 109 0.45 9.38 4.49
N HIS A 110 -0.01 10.61 4.27
CA HIS A 110 0.26 11.41 3.09
C HIS A 110 1.18 12.59 3.42
N GLY A 111 1.95 13.03 2.42
CA GLY A 111 2.75 14.28 2.50
C GLY A 111 1.92 15.57 2.40
N TYR A 112 0.58 15.49 2.41
CA TYR A 112 -0.29 16.65 2.15
C TYR A 112 -0.13 17.76 3.18
N ALA A 113 0.15 17.39 4.44
CA ALA A 113 0.40 18.36 5.51
C ALA A 113 1.64 19.21 5.22
N ASP A 114 2.71 18.59 4.71
CA ASP A 114 3.96 19.29 4.37
C ASP A 114 3.80 20.18 3.14
N GLU A 115 2.90 19.83 2.21
CA GLU A 115 2.58 20.67 1.04
C GLU A 115 1.75 21.89 1.40
N VAL A 116 0.72 21.72 2.24
CA VAL A 116 -0.21 22.81 2.60
C VAL A 116 0.32 23.67 3.76
N PHE A 117 1.05 23.05 4.69
CA PHE A 117 1.60 23.68 5.89
C PHE A 117 3.10 23.35 6.08
N PRO A 118 3.99 23.72 5.14
CA PRO A 118 5.42 23.38 5.17
C PRO A 118 6.17 23.88 6.41
N THR A 119 5.67 24.93 7.07
CA THR A 119 6.26 25.48 8.31
C THR A 119 5.68 24.83 9.58
N GLY A 120 4.69 23.93 9.43
CA GLY A 120 3.92 23.37 10.52
C GLY A 120 3.00 24.39 11.23
N GLN A 121 2.83 25.59 10.66
CA GLN A 121 2.02 26.68 11.21
C GLN A 121 0.81 26.99 10.33
N PRO A 122 -0.31 27.46 10.90
CA PRO A 122 -1.48 27.89 10.14
C PRO A 122 -1.15 29.19 9.37
N GLU A 123 -0.99 29.10 8.05
CA GLU A 123 -0.69 30.24 7.16
C GLU A 123 -1.93 30.64 6.33
N PRO A 124 -2.93 31.36 6.91
CA PRO A 124 -4.25 31.56 6.29
C PRO A 124 -4.20 32.32 4.96
N GLN A 125 -3.20 33.17 4.76
CA GLN A 125 -3.04 33.95 3.53
C GLN A 125 -2.60 33.08 2.34
N ARG A 126 -1.89 31.98 2.59
CA ARG A 126 -1.39 31.05 1.55
C ARG A 126 -2.20 29.77 1.44
N LEU A 127 -3.15 29.56 2.36
CA LEU A 127 -3.95 28.35 2.43
C LEU A 127 -4.63 28.01 1.09
N LEU A 128 -5.35 28.97 0.51
CA LEU A 128 -6.09 28.74 -0.74
C LEU A 128 -5.16 28.35 -1.89
N SER A 129 -4.09 29.13 -2.12
CA SER A 129 -3.18 28.86 -3.24
C SER A 129 -2.45 27.54 -3.11
N ARG A 130 -2.15 27.10 -1.88
CA ARG A 130 -1.56 25.78 -1.60
C ARG A 130 -2.55 24.64 -1.80
N ILE A 131 -3.81 24.78 -1.35
CA ILE A 131 -4.86 23.79 -1.61
C ILE A 131 -5.10 23.66 -3.12
N GLU A 132 -5.16 24.78 -3.86
CA GLU A 132 -5.31 24.75 -5.31
C GLU A 132 -4.10 24.10 -6.02
N ALA A 133 -2.89 24.32 -5.50
CA ALA A 133 -1.70 23.64 -6.02
C ALA A 133 -1.75 22.12 -5.76
N LEU A 134 -2.19 21.72 -4.58
CA LEU A 134 -2.43 20.31 -4.23
C LEU A 134 -3.49 19.68 -5.15
N CYS A 135 -4.61 20.39 -5.41
CA CYS A 135 -5.64 19.95 -6.35
C CYS A 135 -5.06 19.73 -7.76
N ARG A 136 -4.24 20.68 -8.26
CA ARG A 136 -3.58 20.53 -9.57
C ARG A 136 -2.61 19.34 -9.59
N ARG A 137 -1.85 19.11 -8.52
CA ARG A 137 -0.95 17.95 -8.41
C ARG A 137 -1.73 16.64 -8.44
N LEU A 138 -2.75 16.51 -7.59
CA LEU A 138 -3.58 15.31 -7.52
C LEU A 138 -4.34 15.07 -8.83
N ALA A 139 -4.91 16.10 -9.44
CA ALA A 139 -5.56 16.02 -10.75
C ALA A 139 -4.60 15.49 -11.83
N ARG A 140 -3.36 15.99 -11.85
CA ARG A 140 -2.30 15.48 -12.72
C ARG A 140 -2.02 13.99 -12.45
N GLU A 141 -1.82 13.62 -11.20
CA GLU A 141 -1.48 12.24 -10.81
C GLU A 141 -2.59 11.24 -11.14
N VAL A 142 -3.85 11.53 -10.79
CA VAL A 142 -4.97 10.63 -11.07
C VAL A 142 -5.21 10.49 -12.57
N THR A 143 -4.98 11.57 -13.33
CA THR A 143 -5.13 11.57 -14.78
C THR A 143 -4.00 10.78 -15.45
N GLN A 144 -2.74 11.05 -15.09
CA GLN A 144 -1.56 10.34 -15.55
C GLN A 144 -1.63 8.84 -15.23
N GLU A 145 -1.99 8.48 -14.00
CA GLU A 145 -2.09 7.07 -13.60
C GLU A 145 -3.18 6.34 -14.38
N SER A 146 -4.32 7.00 -14.63
CA SER A 146 -5.43 6.40 -15.39
C SER A 146 -5.06 6.03 -16.83
N LEU A 147 -4.17 6.80 -17.47
CA LEU A 147 -3.67 6.51 -18.81
C LEU A 147 -2.95 5.14 -18.83
N GLY A 148 -2.18 4.86 -17.78
CA GLY A 148 -1.41 3.63 -17.65
C GLY A 148 -2.25 2.36 -17.47
N PHE A 149 -3.53 2.46 -17.07
CA PHE A 149 -4.39 1.27 -16.94
C PHE A 149 -4.73 0.62 -18.28
N ALA A 150 -4.97 1.43 -19.31
CA ALA A 150 -5.35 0.94 -20.62
C ALA A 150 -4.93 1.91 -21.76
N PRO A 151 -3.62 2.02 -22.07
CA PRO A 151 -3.11 3.02 -23.03
C PRO A 151 -3.77 2.93 -24.42
N ARG A 152 -3.96 1.70 -24.94
CA ARG A 152 -4.64 1.48 -26.23
C ARG A 152 -6.11 1.94 -26.22
N LYS A 153 -6.81 1.70 -25.10
CA LYS A 153 -8.20 2.17 -24.95
C LYS A 153 -8.25 3.70 -24.84
N ALA A 154 -7.23 4.33 -24.23
CA ALA A 154 -7.11 5.78 -24.19
C ALA A 154 -6.98 6.37 -25.59
N CYS A 155 -6.11 5.81 -26.44
CA CYS A 155 -6.00 6.21 -27.85
C CYS A 155 -7.34 6.06 -28.59
N ALA A 156 -8.02 4.92 -28.44
CA ALA A 156 -9.33 4.69 -29.07
C ALA A 156 -10.42 5.64 -28.56
N TRP A 157 -10.37 6.03 -27.28
CA TRP A 157 -11.26 7.04 -26.70
C TRP A 157 -10.98 8.43 -27.26
N VAL A 158 -9.70 8.83 -27.36
CA VAL A 158 -9.27 10.11 -27.93
C VAL A 158 -9.65 10.24 -29.41
N ALA A 159 -9.56 9.15 -30.19
CA ALA A 159 -9.95 9.15 -31.60
C ALA A 159 -11.42 9.53 -31.83
N LYS A 160 -12.28 9.37 -30.81
CA LYS A 160 -13.71 9.73 -30.85
C LYS A 160 -13.97 11.16 -30.36
N GLN A 161 -12.97 11.83 -29.79
CA GLN A 161 -13.08 13.20 -29.30
C GLN A 161 -12.93 14.21 -30.43
N ARG A 162 -13.59 15.37 -30.29
CA ARG A 162 -13.61 16.42 -31.32
C ARG A 162 -12.22 16.92 -31.71
N THR A 163 -11.29 17.02 -30.76
CA THR A 163 -9.92 17.50 -30.99
C THR A 163 -8.99 16.41 -31.54
N GLY A 164 -9.34 15.13 -31.39
CA GLY A 164 -8.48 13.99 -31.75
C GLY A 164 -7.15 13.92 -30.97
N VAL A 165 -6.96 14.79 -29.97
CA VAL A 165 -5.74 14.91 -29.17
C VAL A 165 -6.10 15.19 -27.73
N TRP A 166 -5.43 14.48 -26.82
CA TRP A 166 -5.51 14.70 -25.38
C TRP A 166 -4.11 14.93 -24.82
N LEU A 167 -3.91 16.11 -24.20
CA LEU A 167 -2.66 16.49 -23.54
C LEU A 167 -2.78 16.29 -22.04
N ILE A 168 -1.89 15.51 -21.47
CA ILE A 168 -1.86 15.18 -20.04
C ILE A 168 -0.52 15.66 -19.49
N PRO A 169 -0.48 16.70 -18.65
CA PRO A 169 0.73 17.04 -17.91
C PRO A 169 1.22 15.82 -17.14
N CYS A 170 2.51 15.58 -17.12
CA CYS A 170 3.08 14.43 -16.42
C CYS A 170 4.31 14.80 -15.60
N ASP A 171 4.48 14.07 -14.51
CA ASP A 171 5.70 14.06 -13.70
C ASP A 171 6.30 12.65 -13.77
N LEU A 172 7.54 12.57 -14.23
CA LEU A 172 8.31 11.33 -14.36
C LEU A 172 9.48 11.29 -13.38
N SER A 173 9.34 11.98 -12.25
CA SER A 173 10.18 11.78 -11.08
C SER A 173 9.99 10.38 -10.49
N ALA A 174 10.91 9.97 -9.61
CA ALA A 174 10.71 8.73 -8.87
C ALA A 174 9.52 8.90 -7.92
N ASP A 175 8.68 7.88 -7.84
CA ASP A 175 7.55 7.85 -6.92
C ASP A 175 7.87 6.96 -5.74
N PHE A 176 7.99 7.54 -4.55
CA PHE A 176 8.36 6.82 -3.34
C PHE A 176 7.20 6.05 -2.71
N GLU A 177 5.96 6.46 -2.96
CA GLU A 177 4.76 5.81 -2.43
C GLU A 177 4.43 4.54 -3.23
N ARG A 178 4.48 4.64 -4.56
CA ARG A 178 4.29 3.53 -5.52
C ARG A 178 5.56 2.69 -5.71
N VAL A 179 6.69 3.18 -5.21
CA VAL A 179 8.03 2.64 -5.44
C VAL A 179 8.28 2.42 -6.94
N GLN A 180 8.12 3.51 -7.70
CA GLN A 180 8.28 3.54 -9.15
C GLN A 180 9.49 4.39 -9.54
N GLU A 181 10.24 3.90 -10.52
CA GLU A 181 11.47 4.54 -11.00
C GLU A 181 11.19 5.80 -11.83
N ALA A 182 12.09 6.78 -11.74
CA ALA A 182 12.02 7.97 -12.58
C ALA A 182 12.16 7.62 -14.07
N GLY A 183 11.41 8.31 -14.93
CA GLY A 183 11.45 8.07 -16.38
C GLY A 183 10.87 6.71 -16.79
N SER A 184 9.88 6.22 -16.05
CA SER A 184 9.17 4.97 -16.36
C SER A 184 7.70 5.21 -16.67
N PHE A 185 7.11 4.31 -17.46
CA PHE A 185 5.68 4.29 -17.75
C PHE A 185 5.10 2.91 -17.40
N ALA A 186 4.31 2.83 -16.33
CA ALA A 186 3.71 1.58 -15.86
C ALA A 186 2.41 1.28 -16.62
N VAL A 187 2.26 0.04 -17.10
CA VAL A 187 1.13 -0.40 -17.94
C VAL A 187 0.35 -1.52 -17.24
N GLY A 188 -0.98 -1.40 -17.25
CA GLY A 188 -1.87 -2.42 -16.71
C GLY A 188 -1.69 -2.67 -15.21
N LEU A 189 -1.97 -3.89 -14.77
CA LEU A 189 -1.91 -4.31 -13.36
C LEU A 189 -0.92 -5.46 -13.12
N THR A 190 -0.36 -6.03 -14.19
CA THR A 190 0.57 -7.18 -14.18
C THR A 190 2.02 -6.78 -13.88
N GLY A 191 2.25 -5.51 -13.56
CA GLY A 191 3.57 -4.97 -13.23
C GLY A 191 4.47 -4.70 -14.44
N GLU A 192 3.92 -4.75 -15.65
CA GLU A 192 4.63 -4.35 -16.87
C GLU A 192 4.93 -2.86 -16.83
N TRP A 193 6.14 -2.48 -17.24
CA TRP A 193 6.53 -1.09 -17.34
C TRP A 193 7.56 -0.88 -18.44
N TYR A 194 7.66 0.38 -18.87
CA TYR A 194 8.51 0.79 -19.97
C TYR A 194 9.49 1.85 -19.49
N GLU A 195 10.76 1.66 -19.79
CA GLU A 195 11.86 2.53 -19.40
C GLU A 195 12.22 3.48 -20.53
N ALA A 196 12.31 4.77 -20.21
CA ALA A 196 12.73 5.79 -21.17
C ALA A 196 14.19 5.53 -21.63
N PRO A 197 14.47 5.61 -22.94
CA PRO A 197 15.83 5.53 -23.47
C PRO A 197 16.77 6.57 -22.84
N GLY A 198 18.08 6.32 -22.89
CA GLY A 198 19.11 7.20 -22.29
C GLY A 198 18.99 8.68 -22.69
N SER A 199 18.75 8.95 -23.98
CA SER A 199 18.55 10.31 -24.50
C SER A 199 17.31 10.98 -23.92
N VAL A 200 16.21 10.25 -23.78
CA VAL A 200 14.95 10.72 -23.21
C VAL A 200 15.10 10.97 -21.72
N ARG A 201 15.81 10.11 -20.98
CA ARG A 201 16.11 10.34 -19.55
C ARG A 201 16.97 11.56 -19.31
N ALA A 202 17.93 11.84 -20.20
CA ALA A 202 18.75 13.04 -20.14
C ALA A 202 17.91 14.30 -20.45
N ALA A 203 17.03 14.24 -21.44
CA ALA A 203 16.07 15.31 -21.73
C ALA A 203 15.14 15.57 -20.54
N LEU A 204 14.56 14.52 -19.96
CA LEU A 204 13.74 14.59 -18.75
C LEU A 204 14.51 15.19 -17.57
N ALA A 205 15.79 14.85 -17.38
CA ALA A 205 16.59 15.42 -16.31
C ALA A 205 16.77 16.94 -16.46
N ARG A 206 16.94 17.43 -17.70
CA ARG A 206 17.03 18.87 -17.99
C ARG A 206 15.69 19.59 -17.80
N ALA A 207 14.59 18.95 -18.16
CA ALA A 207 13.23 19.46 -18.00
C ALA A 207 12.66 19.28 -16.57
N GLY A 208 13.50 19.05 -15.55
CA GLY A 208 13.04 18.87 -14.18
C GLY A 208 12.09 17.68 -13.98
N ARG A 209 12.17 16.66 -14.84
CA ARG A 209 11.28 15.48 -14.92
C ARG A 209 9.83 15.77 -15.26
N GLN A 210 9.52 16.98 -15.72
CA GLN A 210 8.17 17.36 -16.14
C GLN A 210 8.03 17.25 -17.66
N GLY A 211 6.80 17.05 -18.11
CA GLY A 211 6.46 16.98 -19.53
C GLY A 211 4.96 16.89 -19.75
N SER A 212 4.55 16.45 -20.93
CA SER A 212 3.15 16.09 -21.17
C SER A 212 3.05 14.87 -22.07
N TYR A 213 2.16 13.94 -21.74
CA TYR A 213 1.74 12.92 -22.68
C TYR A 213 0.78 13.52 -23.70
N ARG A 214 1.10 13.35 -24.98
CA ARG A 214 0.21 13.64 -26.09
C ARG A 214 -0.37 12.33 -26.59
N VAL A 215 -1.63 12.09 -26.25
CA VAL A 215 -2.39 10.91 -26.68
C VAL A 215 -3.17 11.26 -27.93
N THR A 216 -3.11 10.42 -28.96
CA THR A 216 -3.92 10.51 -30.18
C THR A 216 -4.58 9.17 -30.48
N GLY A 217 -5.37 9.10 -31.55
CA GLY A 217 -5.90 7.83 -32.05
C GLY A 217 -4.84 6.83 -32.52
N ASP A 218 -3.61 7.29 -32.78
CA ASP A 218 -2.55 6.49 -33.40
C ASP A 218 -1.44 6.10 -32.41
N GLY A 219 -1.34 6.76 -31.26
CA GLY A 219 -0.30 6.48 -30.29
C GLY A 219 -0.22 7.48 -29.13
N ILE A 220 0.88 7.38 -28.38
CA ILE A 220 1.22 8.26 -27.26
C ILE A 220 2.64 8.77 -27.48
N ASP A 221 2.81 10.08 -27.43
CA ASP A 221 4.11 10.75 -27.39
C ASP A 221 4.34 11.36 -26.00
N LEU A 222 5.59 11.42 -25.57
CA LEU A 222 6.04 12.33 -24.53
C LEU A 222 6.52 13.64 -25.17
N VAL A 223 5.97 14.77 -24.73
CA VAL A 223 6.37 16.10 -25.15
C VAL A 223 7.27 16.73 -24.07
N LEU A 224 8.49 17.10 -24.46
CA LEU A 224 9.51 17.75 -23.63
C LEU A 224 10.04 18.98 -24.36
N ASP A 225 9.85 20.19 -23.81
CA ASP A 225 10.35 21.45 -24.40
C ASP A 225 10.12 21.54 -25.92
N GLU A 226 8.87 21.31 -26.34
CA GLU A 226 8.39 21.24 -27.74
C GLU A 226 8.84 20.02 -28.58
N THR A 227 9.79 19.23 -28.09
CA THR A 227 10.22 17.98 -28.73
C THR A 227 9.24 16.86 -28.45
N ARG A 228 8.82 16.13 -29.48
CA ARG A 228 7.99 14.93 -29.36
C ARG A 228 8.87 13.68 -29.39
N VAL A 229 8.69 12.83 -28.39
CA VAL A 229 9.36 11.55 -28.25
C VAL A 229 8.30 10.46 -28.24
N PRO A 230 8.26 9.54 -29.22
CA PRO A 230 7.26 8.49 -29.22
C PRO A 230 7.44 7.56 -28.01
N LEU A 231 6.33 7.21 -27.36
CA LEU A 231 6.25 6.18 -26.33
C LEU A 231 5.74 4.88 -26.94
N VAL A 232 4.59 4.94 -27.61
CA VAL A 232 3.95 3.82 -28.30
C VAL A 232 3.15 4.28 -29.52
N GLU A 233 3.24 3.52 -30.61
CA GLU A 233 2.43 3.65 -31.82
C GLU A 233 1.53 2.41 -31.97
N TYR A 234 0.31 2.57 -32.48
CA TYR A 234 -0.65 1.46 -32.69
C TYR A 234 -0.97 1.18 -34.16
N LYS A 235 -0.47 1.97 -35.11
CA LYS A 235 -0.68 1.77 -36.55
C LYS A 235 0.65 1.79 -37.32
N PRO A 236 0.90 0.85 -38.24
CA PRO A 236 0.05 -0.28 -38.65
C PRO A 236 0.03 -1.45 -37.64
N ALA A 237 0.91 -1.44 -36.65
CA ALA A 237 0.97 -2.43 -35.57
C ALA A 237 1.40 -1.75 -34.26
N GLU A 238 1.20 -2.44 -33.14
CA GLU A 238 1.66 -1.96 -31.83
C GLU A 238 3.19 -1.98 -31.75
N ARG A 239 3.79 -0.80 -31.57
CA ARG A 239 5.22 -0.59 -31.46
C ARG A 239 5.55 0.28 -30.26
N TRP A 240 6.22 -0.28 -29.28
CA TRP A 240 6.77 0.45 -28.15
C TRP A 240 8.17 0.96 -28.48
N HIS A 241 8.43 2.23 -28.15
CA HIS A 241 9.73 2.88 -28.39
C HIS A 241 10.58 2.95 -27.12
N TRP A 242 9.94 2.78 -25.96
CA TRP A 242 10.60 2.65 -24.67
C TRP A 242 10.90 1.17 -24.41
N GLN A 243 11.95 0.92 -23.63
CA GLN A 243 12.37 -0.45 -23.37
C GLN A 243 11.38 -1.12 -22.42
N ARG A 244 10.73 -2.19 -22.89
CA ARG A 244 9.87 -3.03 -22.03
C ARG A 244 10.74 -3.71 -20.97
N GLN A 245 10.30 -3.63 -19.73
CA GLN A 245 10.92 -4.32 -18.60
C GLN A 245 9.98 -5.40 -18.10
N GLU A 246 10.46 -6.64 -18.11
CA GLU A 246 9.64 -7.78 -17.70
C GLU A 246 9.42 -7.77 -16.18
N PRO A 247 8.18 -8.01 -15.72
CA PRO A 247 7.90 -8.15 -14.30
C PRO A 247 8.70 -9.31 -13.69
N VAL A 248 9.33 -9.09 -12.54
CA VAL A 248 9.98 -10.17 -11.81
C VAL A 248 8.93 -10.88 -10.94
N ILE A 249 8.47 -12.03 -11.41
CA ILE A 249 7.52 -12.87 -10.68
C ILE A 249 8.27 -13.59 -9.56
N LEU A 250 7.86 -13.35 -8.32
CA LEU A 250 8.35 -14.04 -7.13
C LEU A 250 7.72 -15.43 -7.04
N ARG A 251 6.41 -15.51 -7.27
CA ARG A 251 5.63 -16.75 -7.21
C ARG A 251 4.28 -16.59 -7.90
N GLU A 252 3.78 -17.67 -8.50
CA GLU A 252 2.40 -17.79 -8.97
C GLU A 252 1.46 -18.18 -7.82
N THR A 253 0.31 -17.51 -7.71
CA THR A 253 -0.67 -17.78 -6.65
C THR A 253 -2.08 -17.88 -7.23
N ALA A 254 -3.01 -18.43 -6.42
CA ALA A 254 -4.43 -18.48 -6.79
C ALA A 254 -5.05 -17.08 -6.98
N SER A 255 -4.46 -16.02 -6.41
CA SER A 255 -4.92 -14.64 -6.52
C SER A 255 -4.18 -13.84 -7.62
N GLY A 256 -3.31 -14.49 -8.39
CA GLY A 256 -2.44 -13.89 -9.40
C GLY A 256 -0.95 -13.92 -9.02
N PRO A 257 -0.07 -13.43 -9.91
CA PRO A 257 1.36 -13.42 -9.66
C PRO A 257 1.73 -12.43 -8.55
N LEU A 258 2.57 -12.87 -7.61
CA LEU A 258 3.21 -12.00 -6.63
C LEU A 258 4.47 -11.40 -7.26
N LEU A 259 4.50 -10.08 -7.38
CA LEU A 259 5.53 -9.37 -8.13
C LEU A 259 6.57 -8.72 -7.22
N LEU A 260 7.82 -8.73 -7.66
CA LEU A 260 8.89 -7.93 -7.07
C LEU A 260 8.90 -6.55 -7.72
N GLY A 261 8.80 -5.51 -6.90
CA GLY A 261 8.97 -4.13 -7.30
C GLY A 261 10.42 -3.67 -7.24
N SER A 262 10.63 -2.40 -7.62
CA SER A 262 11.90 -1.70 -7.50
C SER A 262 12.26 -1.48 -6.03
N THR A 263 13.54 -1.19 -5.77
CA THR A 263 14.05 -0.94 -4.42
C THR A 263 13.93 0.53 -4.05
N LEU A 264 13.30 0.80 -2.91
CA LEU A 264 13.24 2.10 -2.28
C LEU A 264 14.52 2.34 -1.46
N LEU A 265 15.21 3.44 -1.71
CA LEU A 265 16.46 3.81 -1.04
C LEU A 265 16.23 4.99 -0.10
N TYR A 266 16.77 4.89 1.12
CA TYR A 266 16.69 5.96 2.11
C TYR A 266 18.06 6.60 2.38
N GLY A 267 18.02 7.90 2.68
CA GLY A 267 19.16 8.68 3.17
C GLY A 267 19.49 8.39 4.64
N LYS A 268 20.55 9.05 5.14
CA LYS A 268 20.99 8.93 6.54
C LYS A 268 19.98 9.51 7.54
N ASP A 269 19.22 10.50 7.09
CA ASP A 269 18.12 11.18 7.77
C ASP A 269 16.80 10.38 7.73
N LYS A 270 16.82 9.16 7.18
CA LYS A 270 15.64 8.29 7.02
C LYS A 270 14.56 8.89 6.11
N THR A 271 14.94 9.72 5.15
CA THR A 271 14.03 10.16 4.08
C THR A 271 14.25 9.35 2.81
N PRO A 272 13.21 9.07 2.00
CA PRO A 272 13.38 8.46 0.70
C PRO A 272 14.21 9.36 -0.24
N ILE A 273 15.20 8.80 -0.93
CA ILE A 273 16.09 9.56 -1.84
C ILE A 273 16.07 9.05 -3.28
N ALA A 274 15.69 7.79 -3.50
CA ALA A 274 15.67 7.20 -4.84
C ALA A 274 14.85 5.90 -4.89
N VAL A 275 14.38 5.57 -6.09
CA VAL A 275 13.89 4.23 -6.44
C VAL A 275 14.80 3.68 -7.54
N ARG A 276 15.23 2.43 -7.41
CA ARG A 276 16.17 1.77 -8.33
C ARG A 276 15.73 0.34 -8.68
N PRO A 277 16.19 -0.22 -9.81
CA PRO A 277 15.96 -1.62 -10.10
C PRO A 277 16.44 -2.51 -8.96
N THR A 278 15.64 -3.52 -8.63
CA THR A 278 15.97 -4.46 -7.57
C THR A 278 17.08 -5.41 -8.01
N ALA A 279 18.09 -5.59 -7.16
CA ALA A 279 19.20 -6.48 -7.44
C ALA A 279 18.74 -7.96 -7.49
N PRO A 280 19.28 -8.79 -8.40
CA PRO A 280 18.84 -10.18 -8.58
C PRO A 280 18.95 -11.07 -7.33
N ASP A 281 19.94 -10.82 -6.47
CA ASP A 281 20.15 -11.54 -5.22
C ASP A 281 18.99 -11.34 -4.23
N VAL A 282 18.41 -10.14 -4.20
CA VAL A 282 17.22 -9.83 -3.38
C VAL A 282 16.03 -10.66 -3.85
N ALA A 283 15.85 -10.80 -5.17
CA ALA A 283 14.79 -11.65 -5.73
C ALA A 283 14.95 -13.12 -5.29
N ILE A 284 16.17 -13.65 -5.31
CA ILE A 284 16.48 -15.03 -4.87
C ILE A 284 16.16 -15.20 -3.39
N ARG A 285 16.57 -14.25 -2.54
CA ARG A 285 16.28 -14.28 -1.10
C ARG A 285 14.78 -14.22 -0.81
N MET A 286 14.06 -13.36 -1.50
CA MET A 286 12.60 -13.21 -1.37
C MET A 286 11.87 -14.50 -1.77
N LYS A 287 12.24 -15.08 -2.91
CA LYS A 287 11.71 -16.39 -3.37
C LYS A 287 11.95 -17.48 -2.33
N ARG A 288 13.15 -17.53 -1.75
CA ARG A 288 13.49 -18.49 -0.70
C ARG A 288 12.62 -18.28 0.56
N ALA A 289 12.41 -17.04 0.99
CA ALA A 289 11.57 -16.73 2.15
C ALA A 289 10.12 -17.17 1.93
N LEU A 290 9.55 -16.83 0.77
CA LEU A 290 8.20 -17.24 0.37
C LEU A 290 8.04 -18.77 0.31
N SER A 291 9.05 -19.49 -0.20
CA SER A 291 9.02 -20.96 -0.20
C SER A 291 9.07 -21.56 1.20
N VAL A 292 9.76 -20.92 2.15
CA VAL A 292 9.76 -21.37 3.56
C VAL A 292 8.38 -21.16 4.18
N ILE A 293 7.75 -20.01 3.95
CA ILE A 293 6.39 -19.73 4.43
C ILE A 293 5.41 -20.77 3.88
N ALA A 294 5.43 -21.01 2.56
CA ALA A 294 4.58 -22.01 1.91
C ALA A 294 4.77 -23.43 2.47
N ALA A 295 6.00 -23.80 2.83
CA ALA A 295 6.31 -25.13 3.36
C ALA A 295 6.01 -25.28 4.86
N ALA A 296 6.20 -24.22 5.64
CA ALA A 296 6.02 -24.25 7.10
C ALA A 296 4.59 -23.93 7.51
N TRP A 297 3.90 -23.05 6.78
CA TRP A 297 2.56 -22.57 7.09
C TRP A 297 1.72 -22.33 5.81
N PRO A 298 1.19 -23.40 5.20
CA PRO A 298 0.39 -23.30 3.98
C PRO A 298 -0.84 -22.37 4.09
N GLU A 299 -1.47 -22.31 5.26
CA GLU A 299 -2.61 -21.42 5.49
C GLU A 299 -2.18 -19.95 5.52
N GLY A 300 -1.07 -19.63 6.20
CA GLY A 300 -0.49 -18.28 6.20
C GLY A 300 -0.02 -17.89 4.82
N ASP A 301 0.48 -18.84 4.04
CA ASP A 301 0.86 -18.62 2.65
C ASP A 301 -0.32 -18.23 1.75
N ARG A 302 -1.47 -18.88 1.96
CA ARG A 302 -2.72 -18.54 1.27
C ARG A 302 -3.19 -17.13 1.63
N LEU A 303 -3.07 -16.73 2.90
CA LEU A 303 -3.35 -15.35 3.32
C LEU A 303 -2.37 -14.38 2.67
N LEU A 304 -1.08 -14.72 2.61
CA LEU A 304 -0.07 -13.91 1.94
C LEU A 304 -0.45 -13.62 0.50
N ALA A 305 -0.79 -14.68 -0.24
CA ALA A 305 -1.23 -14.60 -1.63
C ALA A 305 -2.51 -13.77 -1.81
N LEU A 306 -3.45 -13.82 -0.86
CA LEU A 306 -4.71 -13.09 -0.95
C LEU A 306 -4.52 -11.57 -0.79
N PHE A 307 -3.62 -11.17 0.10
CA PHE A 307 -3.50 -9.77 0.54
C PHE A 307 -2.33 -9.01 -0.06
N THR A 308 -1.32 -9.67 -0.62
CA THR A 308 -0.13 -9.02 -1.20
C THR A 308 0.03 -9.41 -2.65
N SER A 309 0.05 -8.43 -3.56
CA SER A 309 0.34 -8.64 -4.99
C SER A 309 1.69 -8.05 -5.41
N ARG A 310 2.26 -7.13 -4.62
CA ARG A 310 3.56 -6.53 -4.90
C ARG A 310 4.40 -6.37 -3.62
N ILE A 311 5.66 -6.79 -3.70
CA ILE A 311 6.66 -6.56 -2.67
C ILE A 311 7.77 -5.69 -3.25
N SER A 312 7.98 -4.51 -2.67
CA SER A 312 9.08 -3.62 -3.03
C SER A 312 10.14 -3.66 -1.94
N PRO A 313 11.41 -4.01 -2.24
CA PRO A 313 12.46 -3.96 -1.24
C PRO A 313 12.74 -2.53 -0.78
N LEU A 314 13.13 -2.41 0.49
CA LEU A 314 13.61 -1.18 1.11
C LEU A 314 15.06 -1.38 1.53
N LYS A 315 15.90 -0.38 1.26
CA LYS A 315 17.27 -0.32 1.73
C LYS A 315 17.43 0.88 2.64
N ALA A 316 17.27 0.63 3.94
CA ALA A 316 17.31 1.67 4.95
C ALA A 316 17.75 1.10 6.30
N LYS A 317 18.77 1.71 6.92
CA LYS A 317 19.19 1.33 8.27
C LYS A 317 18.23 1.91 9.31
N GLY A 318 17.68 1.07 10.17
CA GLY A 318 16.81 1.50 11.28
C GLY A 318 15.46 2.07 10.85
N VAL A 319 15.00 1.70 9.65
CA VAL A 319 13.62 1.89 9.17
C VAL A 319 12.98 0.51 9.13
N VAL A 320 11.74 0.42 9.60
CA VAL A 320 10.98 -0.84 9.58
C VAL A 320 10.32 -1.04 8.22
N SER A 321 9.94 -2.29 7.93
CA SER A 321 9.02 -2.59 6.83
C SER A 321 7.69 -1.84 7.06
N PHE A 322 7.00 -1.51 5.97
CA PHE A 322 5.74 -0.77 6.04
C PHE A 322 4.84 -1.02 4.83
N SER A 323 3.59 -0.61 4.97
CA SER A 323 2.56 -0.64 3.94
C SER A 323 1.61 0.54 4.16
N TYR A 324 0.93 0.96 3.08
CA TYR A 324 -0.01 2.08 3.12
C TYR A 324 -1.46 1.59 3.13
N ARG A 325 -2.32 2.23 3.94
CA ARG A 325 -3.74 1.85 4.01
C ARG A 325 -4.46 2.12 2.69
N HIS A 326 -4.09 3.17 1.96
CA HIS A 326 -4.66 3.54 0.66
C HIS A 326 -4.09 2.75 -0.52
N ARG A 327 -3.08 1.89 -0.32
CA ARG A 327 -2.53 0.99 -1.35
C ARG A 327 -2.47 -0.47 -0.86
N PRO A 328 -3.63 -1.09 -0.55
CA PRO A 328 -3.67 -2.46 -0.07
C PRO A 328 -3.09 -3.40 -1.13
N GLY A 329 -2.15 -4.26 -0.74
CA GLY A 329 -1.46 -5.18 -1.64
C GLY A 329 -0.03 -4.81 -2.01
N LEU A 330 0.40 -3.58 -1.71
CA LEU A 330 1.79 -3.16 -1.83
C LEU A 330 2.48 -3.21 -0.46
N SER A 331 3.50 -4.05 -0.34
CA SER A 331 4.32 -4.15 0.88
C SER A 331 5.74 -3.66 0.60
N VAL A 332 6.25 -2.76 1.44
CA VAL A 332 7.62 -2.27 1.38
C VAL A 332 8.45 -2.96 2.45
N ILE A 333 9.32 -3.89 2.04
CA ILE A 333 10.01 -4.82 2.95
C ILE A 333 11.47 -4.44 3.08
N ASN A 334 11.94 -4.17 4.29
CA ASN A 334 13.34 -3.87 4.54
C ASN A 334 14.20 -5.13 4.33
N CYS A 335 15.02 -5.13 3.29
CA CYS A 335 15.93 -6.22 2.98
C CYS A 335 17.37 -5.96 3.47
N PHE A 336 17.63 -4.79 4.07
CA PHE A 336 18.95 -4.35 4.49
C PHE A 336 19.19 -4.64 5.97
N ASP A 337 20.36 -5.21 6.30
CA ASP A 337 20.71 -5.72 7.63
C ASP A 337 19.69 -6.71 8.23
N ARG A 338 18.86 -7.34 7.39
CA ARG A 338 17.92 -8.41 7.76
C ARG A 338 18.43 -9.75 7.27
N ASP A 339 18.40 -10.77 8.12
CA ASP A 339 18.71 -12.13 7.71
C ASP A 339 17.48 -12.85 7.11
N GLN A 340 17.60 -14.15 6.85
CA GLN A 340 16.54 -14.94 6.24
C GLN A 340 15.31 -15.11 7.16
N LEU A 341 15.51 -15.22 8.47
CA LEU A 341 14.40 -15.37 9.42
C LEU A 341 13.67 -14.04 9.58
N ASP A 342 14.40 -12.93 9.67
CA ASP A 342 13.80 -11.59 9.74
C ASP A 342 12.97 -11.28 8.49
N LEU A 343 13.45 -11.68 7.30
CA LEU A 343 12.70 -11.48 6.06
C LEU A 343 11.39 -12.29 6.02
N ILE A 344 11.41 -13.52 6.56
CA ILE A 344 10.19 -14.35 6.64
C ILE A 344 9.16 -13.70 7.58
N ASP A 345 9.62 -13.17 8.71
CA ASP A 345 8.79 -12.45 9.67
C ASP A 345 8.19 -11.17 9.07
N ASP A 346 9.02 -10.29 8.50
CA ASP A 346 8.59 -9.02 7.91
C ASP A 346 7.53 -9.23 6.80
N LEU A 347 7.62 -10.32 6.02
CA LEU A 347 6.63 -10.65 4.99
C LEU A 347 5.24 -10.94 5.57
N ILE A 348 5.17 -11.73 6.65
CA ILE A 348 3.90 -12.03 7.32
C ILE A 348 3.41 -10.84 8.12
N HIS A 349 4.32 -10.08 8.74
CA HIS A 349 3.98 -8.89 9.51
C HIS A 349 3.27 -7.85 8.63
N GLU A 350 3.86 -7.48 7.49
CA GLU A 350 3.24 -6.54 6.56
C GLU A 350 1.97 -7.09 5.91
N ASN A 351 1.94 -8.39 5.63
CA ASN A 351 0.71 -9.04 5.15
C ASN A 351 -0.44 -8.94 6.16
N SER A 352 -0.12 -9.05 7.45
CA SER A 352 -1.10 -8.96 8.54
C SER A 352 -1.66 -7.54 8.68
N HIS A 353 -0.90 -6.50 8.34
CA HIS A 353 -1.43 -5.14 8.24
C HIS A 353 -2.48 -5.03 7.12
N HIS A 354 -2.23 -5.60 5.94
CA HIS A 354 -3.23 -5.63 4.85
C HIS A 354 -4.50 -6.37 5.26
N HIS A 355 -4.36 -7.51 5.94
CA HIS A 355 -5.49 -8.29 6.47
C HIS A 355 -6.31 -7.45 7.46
N LEU A 356 -5.70 -6.89 8.49
CA LEU A 356 -6.42 -6.08 9.47
C LEU A 356 -7.06 -4.84 8.82
N ASN A 357 -6.38 -4.19 7.88
CA ASN A 357 -6.93 -3.05 7.17
C ASN A 357 -8.19 -3.40 6.36
N LEU A 358 -8.27 -4.59 5.76
CA LEU A 358 -9.52 -5.07 5.14
C LEU A 358 -10.63 -5.20 6.19
N LEU A 359 -10.34 -5.81 7.34
CA LEU A 359 -11.33 -5.95 8.42
C LEU A 359 -11.81 -4.56 8.90
N LEU A 360 -10.90 -3.62 9.13
CA LEU A 360 -11.23 -2.25 9.55
C LEU A 360 -12.06 -1.47 8.52
N ARG A 361 -11.93 -1.80 7.22
CA ARG A 361 -12.73 -1.20 6.15
C ARG A 361 -14.11 -1.83 6.02
N LYS A 362 -14.28 -3.09 6.42
CA LYS A 362 -15.51 -3.87 6.20
C LYS A 362 -16.34 -4.09 7.47
N GLU A 363 -15.71 -4.01 8.63
CA GLU A 363 -16.29 -4.25 9.94
C GLU A 363 -16.03 -3.05 10.85
N LEU A 364 -17.08 -2.56 11.52
CA LEU A 364 -16.92 -1.54 12.54
C LEU A 364 -16.38 -2.21 13.81
N LEU A 365 -15.09 -2.08 14.11
CA LEU A 365 -14.46 -2.76 15.27
C LEU A 365 -14.51 -1.93 16.57
N TYR A 366 -14.58 -0.61 16.46
CA TYR A 366 -14.55 0.32 17.60
C TYR A 366 -15.86 1.12 17.73
N ARG A 367 -16.10 1.66 18.92
CA ARG A 367 -17.13 2.66 19.18
C ARG A 367 -16.47 4.02 19.39
N HIS A 368 -16.74 4.96 18.48
CA HIS A 368 -16.16 6.32 18.46
C HIS A 368 -14.63 6.33 18.25
N ASP A 369 -14.05 7.52 18.05
CA ASP A 369 -12.63 7.73 17.73
C ASP A 369 -11.72 7.64 18.95
N ARG A 370 -11.71 6.50 19.64
CA ARG A 370 -11.00 6.26 20.92
C ARG A 370 -9.46 6.42 20.82
N ASN A 371 -9.01 7.66 20.70
CA ASN A 371 -7.63 8.08 20.46
C ASN A 371 -6.85 8.34 21.77
N GLN A 372 -7.45 8.12 22.94
CA GLN A 372 -6.77 8.31 24.22
C GLN A 372 -5.67 7.27 24.41
N GLU A 373 -4.44 7.72 24.70
CA GLU A 373 -3.30 6.84 24.98
C GLU A 373 -3.32 6.32 26.41
N VAL A 374 -4.09 5.26 26.66
CA VAL A 374 -4.32 4.73 28.03
C VAL A 374 -3.93 3.26 28.20
N PHE A 375 -3.58 2.55 27.12
CA PHE A 375 -3.19 1.14 27.18
C PHE A 375 -1.70 0.99 26.94
N TYR A 376 -1.05 0.11 27.68
CA TYR A 376 0.38 -0.11 27.54
C TYR A 376 0.68 -1.04 26.36
N SER A 377 1.63 -0.65 25.51
CA SER A 377 2.12 -1.49 24.41
C SER A 377 3.43 -2.18 24.80
N PRO A 378 3.47 -3.52 24.95
CA PRO A 378 4.71 -4.25 25.26
C PRO A 378 5.83 -4.00 24.23
N TRP A 379 5.47 -3.87 22.96
CA TRP A 379 6.41 -3.69 21.84
C TRP A 379 7.01 -2.28 21.77
N ARG A 380 6.23 -1.24 22.13
CA ARG A 380 6.67 0.16 22.09
C ARG A 380 7.15 0.68 23.44
N ARG A 381 6.82 -0.01 24.53
CA ARG A 381 7.07 0.39 25.92
C ARG A 381 6.53 1.80 26.21
N SER A 382 5.34 2.08 25.71
CA SER A 382 4.65 3.37 25.84
C SER A 382 3.13 3.16 25.88
N LEU A 383 2.41 4.16 26.38
CA LEU A 383 0.96 4.18 26.25
C LEU A 383 0.55 4.39 24.78
N ARG A 384 -0.57 3.81 24.40
CA ARG A 384 -1.13 3.81 23.05
C ARG A 384 -2.66 3.83 23.08
N PRO A 385 -3.30 4.31 22.01
CA PRO A 385 -4.75 4.20 21.87
C PRO A 385 -5.16 2.75 21.63
N VAL A 386 -6.43 2.42 21.92
CA VAL A 386 -6.99 1.06 21.72
C VAL A 386 -6.77 0.57 20.29
N ARG A 387 -6.81 1.47 19.31
CA ARG A 387 -6.54 1.15 17.90
C ARG A 387 -5.12 0.66 17.69
N GLY A 388 -4.14 1.29 18.34
CA GLY A 388 -2.74 0.88 18.28
C GLY A 388 -2.51 -0.47 18.94
N ILE A 389 -3.18 -0.74 20.07
CA ILE A 389 -3.11 -2.04 20.73
C ILE A 389 -3.76 -3.13 19.88
N LEU A 390 -4.93 -2.91 19.28
CA LEU A 390 -5.55 -3.91 18.41
C LEU A 390 -4.67 -4.21 17.18
N HIS A 391 -4.07 -3.18 16.56
CA HIS A 391 -3.15 -3.38 15.43
C HIS A 391 -1.97 -4.25 15.82
N ALA A 392 -1.27 -3.89 16.89
CA ALA A 392 -0.12 -4.65 17.36
C ALA A 392 -0.53 -6.08 17.74
N THR A 393 -1.57 -6.24 18.56
CA THR A 393 -2.05 -7.56 19.00
C THR A 393 -2.37 -8.45 17.80
N PHE A 394 -3.02 -7.91 16.76
CA PHE A 394 -3.32 -8.67 15.54
C PHE A 394 -2.05 -9.11 14.82
N THR A 395 -1.15 -8.20 14.47
CA THR A 395 0.04 -8.54 13.67
C THR A 395 1.01 -9.44 14.43
N PHE A 396 1.17 -9.23 15.74
CA PHE A 396 2.03 -10.06 16.57
C PHE A 396 1.40 -11.42 16.93
N THR A 397 0.07 -11.57 16.92
CA THR A 397 -0.57 -12.90 16.95
C THR A 397 -0.19 -13.69 15.69
N MET A 398 -0.22 -13.05 14.52
CA MET A 398 0.19 -13.69 13.26
C MET A 398 1.68 -14.04 13.25
N GLY A 399 2.53 -13.19 13.85
CA GLY A 399 3.95 -13.49 14.10
C GLY A 399 4.15 -14.70 15.03
N ALA A 400 3.43 -14.78 16.15
CA ALA A 400 3.49 -15.92 17.06
C ALA A 400 3.11 -17.24 16.35
N LEU A 401 2.03 -17.21 15.56
CA LEU A 401 1.60 -18.34 14.72
C LEU A 401 2.70 -18.73 13.72
N LEU A 402 3.28 -17.77 13.00
CA LEU A 402 4.38 -18.03 12.08
C LEU A 402 5.55 -18.72 12.79
N PHE A 403 6.01 -18.18 13.92
CA PHE A 403 7.16 -18.74 14.62
C PHE A 403 6.90 -20.14 15.17
N GLU A 404 5.70 -20.44 15.69
CA GLU A 404 5.33 -21.81 16.09
C GLU A 404 5.43 -22.77 14.90
N ARG A 405 4.89 -22.38 13.74
CA ARG A 405 4.91 -23.19 12.52
C ARG A 405 6.34 -23.41 12.01
N LEU A 406 7.17 -22.37 12.05
CA LEU A 406 8.59 -22.46 11.72
C LEU A 406 9.33 -23.39 12.68
N VAL A 407 9.07 -23.32 13.99
CA VAL A 407 9.72 -24.20 14.97
C VAL A 407 9.31 -25.65 14.74
N ARG A 408 8.03 -25.94 14.53
CA ARG A 408 7.55 -27.30 14.21
C ARG A 408 8.11 -27.82 12.90
N TRP A 409 8.25 -26.94 11.91
CA TRP A 409 8.87 -27.27 10.64
C TRP A 409 10.40 -27.43 10.77
N GLY A 410 11.11 -26.62 11.54
CA GLY A 410 12.56 -26.74 11.70
C GLY A 410 13.00 -27.90 12.59
N SER A 411 12.12 -28.33 13.52
CA SER A 411 12.41 -29.33 14.54
C SER A 411 12.50 -30.78 14.02
N GLY A 412 13.29 -31.60 14.71
CA GLY A 412 13.47 -33.02 14.42
C GLY A 412 14.56 -33.33 13.37
N ARG A 413 14.89 -34.62 13.20
CA ARG A 413 16.01 -35.06 12.35
C ARG A 413 15.80 -34.74 10.86
N ALA A 414 14.59 -34.95 10.35
CA ALA A 414 14.21 -34.54 8.99
C ALA A 414 14.05 -33.00 8.85
N GLY A 415 13.67 -32.32 9.94
CA GLY A 415 13.53 -30.87 10.03
C GLY A 415 14.83 -30.11 9.87
N ALA A 416 15.89 -30.57 10.54
CA ALA A 416 17.21 -29.92 10.49
C ALA A 416 17.79 -29.85 9.06
N GLY A 417 17.55 -30.89 8.25
CA GLY A 417 17.97 -30.93 6.85
C GLY A 417 17.26 -29.90 5.99
N ARG A 418 15.92 -29.82 6.08
CA ARG A 418 15.12 -28.82 5.33
C ARG A 418 15.39 -27.39 5.79
N TRP A 419 15.55 -27.16 7.10
CA TRP A 419 15.89 -25.87 7.69
C TRP A 419 17.20 -25.31 7.13
N ARG A 420 18.25 -26.15 7.08
CA ARG A 420 19.55 -25.77 6.50
C ARG A 420 19.46 -25.49 5.00
N LYS A 421 18.73 -26.32 4.24
CA LYS A 421 18.51 -26.10 2.80
C LYS A 421 17.78 -24.80 2.51
N ALA A 422 16.92 -24.36 3.43
CA ALA A 422 16.25 -23.05 3.38
C ALA A 422 17.16 -21.87 3.74
N GLY A 423 18.45 -22.10 3.99
CA GLY A 423 19.41 -21.05 4.34
C GLY A 423 19.27 -20.54 5.78
N LEU A 424 18.62 -21.31 6.66
CA LEU A 424 18.46 -20.98 8.08
C LEU A 424 19.44 -21.80 8.94
N THR A 425 19.89 -21.21 10.03
CA THR A 425 20.89 -21.81 10.95
C THR A 425 20.23 -22.40 12.19
N ALA A 426 20.96 -23.23 12.96
CA ALA A 426 20.46 -23.71 14.25
C ALA A 426 20.16 -22.56 15.24
N ARG A 427 20.92 -21.46 15.16
CA ARG A 427 20.66 -20.24 15.93
C ARG A 427 19.32 -19.61 15.54
N ASP A 428 18.96 -19.62 14.25
CA ASP A 428 17.67 -19.11 13.79
C ASP A 428 16.50 -19.93 14.30
N LEU A 429 16.67 -21.25 14.47
CA LEU A 429 15.63 -22.09 15.07
C LEU A 429 15.39 -21.71 16.55
N GLN A 430 16.47 -21.46 17.31
CA GLN A 430 16.37 -20.98 18.68
C GLN A 430 15.79 -19.57 18.76
N ARG A 431 16.16 -18.68 17.84
CA ARG A 431 15.57 -17.34 17.73
C ARG A 431 14.08 -17.39 17.40
N ALA A 432 13.66 -18.21 16.45
CA ALA A 432 12.25 -18.40 16.13
C ALA A 432 11.47 -18.87 17.36
N ARG A 433 12.02 -19.81 18.11
CA ARG A 433 11.43 -20.27 19.37
C ARG A 433 11.31 -19.15 20.41
N TYR A 434 12.39 -18.42 20.67
CA TYR A 434 12.39 -17.32 21.63
C TYR A 434 11.37 -16.24 21.24
N ARG A 435 11.37 -15.83 19.97
CA ARG A 435 10.40 -14.84 19.45
C ARG A 435 8.96 -15.35 19.57
N CYS A 436 8.70 -16.63 19.32
CA CYS A 436 7.36 -17.21 19.53
C CYS A 436 6.87 -16.99 20.97
N LEU A 437 7.70 -17.31 21.97
CA LEU A 437 7.36 -17.15 23.38
C LEU A 437 7.20 -15.67 23.76
N GLU A 438 8.12 -14.80 23.31
CA GLU A 438 8.05 -13.35 23.54
C GLU A 438 6.76 -12.73 22.95
N GLU A 439 6.36 -13.15 21.75
CA GLU A 439 5.11 -12.70 21.16
C GLU A 439 3.88 -13.29 21.88
N ILE A 440 3.92 -14.54 22.34
CA ILE A 440 2.85 -15.12 23.15
C ILE A 440 2.61 -14.28 24.42
N ASP A 441 3.65 -14.00 25.18
CA ASP A 441 3.56 -13.20 26.41
C ASP A 441 3.03 -11.78 26.13
N SER A 442 3.58 -11.12 25.10
CA SER A 442 3.22 -9.75 24.72
C SER A 442 1.78 -9.65 24.20
N VAL A 443 1.35 -10.61 23.39
CA VAL A 443 -0.03 -10.69 22.88
C VAL A 443 -0.98 -11.01 24.02
N GLN A 444 -0.66 -11.95 24.91
CA GLN A 444 -1.50 -12.31 26.05
C GLN A 444 -1.76 -11.11 26.96
N TYR A 445 -0.74 -10.31 27.24
CA TYR A 445 -0.89 -9.04 27.96
C TYR A 445 -1.88 -8.12 27.24
N SER A 446 -1.67 -7.88 25.94
CA SER A 446 -2.48 -6.94 25.17
C SER A 446 -3.92 -7.40 24.97
N LEU A 447 -4.16 -8.72 24.95
CA LEU A 447 -5.51 -9.29 24.93
C LEU A 447 -6.30 -8.99 26.20
N GLN A 448 -5.65 -8.89 27.37
CA GLN A 448 -6.30 -8.47 28.62
C GLN A 448 -6.75 -7.01 28.53
N ASP A 449 -5.91 -6.13 27.98
CA ASP A 449 -6.23 -4.73 27.72
C ASP A 449 -7.38 -4.58 26.71
N LEU A 450 -7.40 -5.39 25.65
CA LEU A 450 -8.48 -5.39 24.68
C LEU A 450 -9.78 -5.98 25.24
N ASP A 451 -9.72 -6.99 26.10
CA ASP A 451 -10.90 -7.45 26.83
C ASP A 451 -11.42 -6.36 27.75
N LEU A 452 -10.56 -5.70 28.53
CA LEU A 452 -10.94 -4.56 29.37
C LEU A 452 -11.63 -3.46 28.54
N ALA A 453 -11.05 -3.12 27.38
CA ALA A 453 -11.62 -2.16 26.44
C ALA A 453 -13.01 -2.60 25.93
N GLY A 454 -13.18 -3.88 25.63
CA GLY A 454 -14.45 -4.43 25.12
C GLY A 454 -15.51 -4.64 26.20
N SER A 455 -15.16 -5.29 27.30
CA SER A 455 -16.05 -5.81 28.33
C SER A 455 -16.43 -4.75 29.37
N ARG A 456 -15.47 -3.95 29.86
CA ARG A 456 -15.72 -2.91 30.87
C ARG A 456 -15.95 -1.54 30.25
N LEU A 457 -15.04 -1.09 29.38
CA LEU A 457 -15.10 0.26 28.82
C LEU A 457 -16.10 0.39 27.66
N LYS A 458 -16.54 -0.74 27.09
CA LYS A 458 -17.47 -0.81 25.93
C LYS A 458 -16.95 -0.06 24.70
N TRP A 459 -15.64 -0.02 24.51
CA TRP A 459 -14.97 0.66 23.38
C TRP A 459 -14.93 -0.20 22.11
N LEU A 460 -15.08 -1.51 22.23
CA LEU A 460 -15.17 -2.42 21.10
C LEU A 460 -16.64 -2.72 20.75
N THR A 461 -16.92 -2.91 19.46
CA THR A 461 -18.22 -3.45 19.00
C THR A 461 -18.29 -4.96 19.21
N ARG A 462 -19.42 -5.57 18.85
CA ARG A 462 -19.53 -7.05 18.81
C ARG A 462 -18.54 -7.67 17.83
N ALA A 463 -18.27 -7.01 16.70
CA ALA A 463 -17.28 -7.47 15.73
C ALA A 463 -15.85 -7.37 16.31
N GLY A 464 -15.53 -6.25 16.97
CA GLY A 464 -14.26 -6.07 17.67
C GLY A 464 -14.01 -7.12 18.77
N GLN A 465 -14.99 -7.35 19.65
CA GLN A 465 -14.91 -8.38 20.68
C GLN A 465 -14.75 -9.79 20.11
N ARG A 466 -15.44 -10.08 18.98
CA ARG A 466 -15.31 -11.37 18.28
C ARG A 466 -13.91 -11.56 17.71
N LEU A 467 -13.30 -10.51 17.16
CA LEU A 467 -11.92 -10.55 16.68
C LEU A 467 -10.96 -10.82 17.84
N VAL A 468 -11.06 -10.08 18.95
CA VAL A 468 -10.23 -10.27 20.15
C VAL A 468 -10.33 -11.72 20.65
N LYS A 469 -11.55 -12.27 20.73
CA LYS A 469 -11.74 -13.67 21.11
C LYS A 469 -11.04 -14.63 20.14
N GLN A 470 -11.15 -14.42 18.83
CA GLN A 470 -10.48 -15.28 17.84
C GLN A 470 -8.96 -15.20 17.91
N LEU A 471 -8.39 -14.03 18.22
CA LEU A 471 -6.96 -13.89 18.47
C LEU A 471 -6.54 -14.67 19.73
N ALA A 472 -7.32 -14.58 20.81
CA ALA A 472 -7.08 -15.35 22.04
C ALA A 472 -7.18 -16.87 21.79
N ASP A 473 -8.21 -17.32 21.08
CA ASP A 473 -8.40 -18.74 20.72
C ASP A 473 -7.23 -19.24 19.86
N ALA A 474 -6.73 -18.43 18.92
CA ALA A 474 -5.58 -18.77 18.09
C ALA A 474 -4.28 -18.86 18.91
N LEU A 475 -4.06 -17.93 19.85
CA LEU A 475 -2.88 -17.91 20.71
C LEU A 475 -2.86 -19.12 21.65
N ALA A 476 -3.99 -19.44 22.28
CA ALA A 476 -4.12 -20.61 23.15
C ALA A 476 -3.83 -21.92 22.42
N GLY A 477 -4.13 -21.98 21.11
CA GLY A 477 -3.84 -23.14 20.26
C GLY A 477 -2.35 -23.41 20.04
N ILE A 478 -1.47 -22.43 20.25
CA ILE A 478 -0.01 -22.57 20.06
C ILE A 478 0.81 -22.51 21.35
N GLU A 479 0.28 -21.89 22.42
CA GLU A 479 0.96 -21.77 23.71
C GLU A 479 1.31 -23.15 24.31
N GLY A 480 0.32 -24.04 24.44
CA GLY A 480 0.52 -25.38 25.02
C GLY A 480 1.62 -26.19 24.32
N PRO A 481 1.59 -26.37 22.99
CA PRO A 481 2.64 -27.05 22.24
C PRO A 481 4.04 -26.43 22.39
N MET A 482 4.15 -25.11 22.53
CA MET A 482 5.43 -24.41 22.64
C MET A 482 6.04 -24.52 24.04
N THR A 483 5.22 -24.41 25.09
CA THR A 483 5.65 -24.57 26.49
C THR A 483 6.01 -26.02 26.80
N ALA A 484 5.25 -26.99 26.28
CA ALA A 484 5.56 -28.42 26.46
C ALA A 484 6.89 -28.87 25.82
N GLN A 485 7.43 -28.08 24.89
CA GLN A 485 8.73 -28.34 24.27
C GLN A 485 9.89 -27.73 25.06
N GLU A 486 9.68 -27.09 26.21
CA GLU A 486 10.75 -26.65 27.13
C GLU A 486 11.62 -27.86 27.51
N PRO A 487 12.90 -27.89 27.10
CA PRO A 487 13.85 -28.64 27.89
C PRO A 487 13.90 -27.94 29.25
N LEU A 488 14.08 -28.73 30.32
CA LEU A 488 14.57 -28.28 31.61
C LEU A 488 15.90 -27.51 31.41
N VAL A 489 15.83 -26.27 30.98
CA VAL A 489 16.95 -25.34 31.00
C VAL A 489 16.77 -24.57 32.30
N SER A 490 17.56 -24.99 33.28
CA SER A 490 17.61 -24.45 34.63
C SER A 490 17.56 -22.91 34.60
N ARG A 491 16.77 -22.38 35.55
CA ARG A 491 16.73 -20.97 35.96
C ARG A 491 18.11 -20.36 36.11
#